data_AF-A0A803V3I4-F1
#
_entry.id   AF-A0A803V3I4-F1
#
_cell.length_a   1.000
_cell.length_b   1.000
_cell.length_c   1.000
_cell.angle_alpha   90.00
_cell.angle_beta   90.00
_cell.angle_gamma   90.00
#
_symmetry.space_group_name_H-M   'P 1'
#
loop_
_entity.id
_entity.type
_entity.pdbx_description
1 polymer ?
#
loop_
_entity_poly.entity_id
_entity_poly.type
_entity_poly.pdbx_seq_one_letter_code
_entity_poly.pdbx_strand_id
1 'polypeptide(L)'
;RTWQHLHRLIYDSFAQYLVTEKGYDEDLLTLAPDSLDFCCKGLVLDIEEGNFLKLAEDGTVLRASHGTKSMTFEEILEIYGRKEWKHFNTVSGMVSRTGSPVVRRIRKNAKYYLYDNYFDLPGALLCARVVDSLDQHDGQKKYDFWKDMVAAIQHNYKISAFKGK
;
A
#
# COMPACT_ATOMS: atom_id res chain seq x y z
N ARG A 1 21.57 0.71 -5.31
CA ARG A 1 21.35 1.40 -6.61
C ARG A 1 20.45 0.60 -7.58
N THR A 2 20.53 -0.73 -7.66
CA THR A 2 19.67 -1.56 -8.55
C THR A 2 18.19 -1.64 -8.11
N TRP A 3 17.92 -1.71 -6.80
CA TRP A 3 16.55 -1.82 -6.27
C TRP A 3 15.66 -0.60 -6.51
N GLN A 4 16.24 0.61 -6.46
CA GLN A 4 15.54 1.88 -6.73
C GLN A 4 14.93 1.90 -8.15
N HIS A 5 15.65 1.38 -9.15
CA HIS A 5 15.16 1.34 -10.54
C HIS A 5 14.02 0.33 -10.71
N LEU A 6 14.11 -0.83 -10.07
CA LEU A 6 13.03 -1.83 -10.08
C LEU A 6 11.77 -1.29 -9.39
N HIS A 7 11.95 -0.65 -8.22
CA HIS A 7 10.83 -0.05 -7.49
C HIS A 7 10.15 1.04 -8.31
N ARG A 8 10.94 1.89 -8.98
CA ARG A 8 10.42 2.91 -9.88
C ARG A 8 9.62 2.31 -11.04
N LEU A 9 10.13 1.28 -11.70
CA LEU A 9 9.42 0.63 -12.81
C LEU A 9 8.08 0.02 -12.37
N ILE A 10 8.04 -0.63 -11.21
CA ILE A 10 6.80 -1.20 -10.65
C ILE A 10 5.81 -0.10 -10.31
N TYR A 11 6.28 0.97 -9.64
CA TYR A 11 5.46 2.14 -9.32
C TYR A 11 4.88 2.75 -10.59
N ASP A 12 5.72 3.07 -11.58
CA ASP A 12 5.34 3.72 -12.82
C ASP A 12 4.32 2.86 -13.59
N SER A 13 4.53 1.54 -13.64
CA SER A 13 3.59 0.62 -14.29
C SER A 13 2.21 0.63 -13.62
N PHE A 14 2.16 0.61 -12.28
CA PHE A 14 0.89 0.67 -11.57
C PHE A 14 0.22 2.04 -11.68
N ALA A 15 0.98 3.12 -11.53
CA ALA A 15 0.48 4.49 -11.63
C ALA A 15 -0.09 4.75 -13.03
N GLN A 16 0.62 4.32 -14.09
CA GLN A 16 0.14 4.43 -15.47
C GLN A 16 -1.22 3.75 -15.65
N TYR A 17 -1.39 2.53 -15.13
CA TYR A 17 -2.66 1.82 -15.20
C TYR A 17 -3.78 2.55 -14.45
N LEU A 18 -3.52 3.05 -13.24
CA LEU A 18 -4.52 3.80 -12.47
C LEU A 18 -4.94 5.09 -13.18
N VAL A 19 -4.00 5.82 -13.78
CA VAL A 19 -4.32 7.06 -14.49
C VAL A 19 -5.08 6.77 -15.78
N THR A 20 -4.57 5.88 -16.65
CA THR A 20 -5.16 5.70 -17.99
C THR A 20 -6.42 4.86 -18.01
N GLU A 21 -6.45 3.78 -17.22
CA GLU A 21 -7.57 2.82 -17.26
C GLU A 21 -8.63 3.12 -16.20
N LYS A 22 -8.27 3.87 -15.15
CA LYS A 22 -9.14 4.12 -13.99
C LYS A 22 -9.43 5.59 -13.73
N GLY A 23 -8.74 6.52 -14.41
CA GLY A 23 -9.02 7.94 -14.34
C GLY A 23 -8.58 8.61 -13.03
N TYR A 24 -7.57 8.07 -12.36
CA TYR A 24 -6.93 8.74 -11.21
C TYR A 24 -6.11 9.94 -11.67
N ASP A 25 -5.78 10.82 -10.73
CA ASP A 25 -5.03 12.05 -10.98
C ASP A 25 -3.66 11.79 -11.64
N GLU A 26 -3.32 12.58 -12.67
CA GLU A 26 -2.06 12.50 -13.40
C GLU A 26 -0.84 12.80 -12.51
N ASP A 27 -1.02 13.51 -11.39
CA ASP A 27 0.03 13.78 -10.41
C ASP A 27 0.66 12.49 -9.87
N LEU A 28 -0.07 11.37 -9.89
CA LEU A 28 0.46 10.05 -9.51
C LEU A 28 1.67 9.63 -10.36
N LEU A 29 1.80 10.12 -11.60
CA LEU A 29 2.93 9.83 -12.51
C LEU A 29 4.20 10.64 -12.16
N THR A 30 4.04 11.75 -11.44
CA THR A 30 5.15 12.61 -11.04
C THR A 30 5.67 12.17 -9.68
N LEU A 31 6.86 11.59 -9.63
CA LEU A 31 7.45 11.08 -8.39
C LEU A 31 8.82 11.71 -8.13
N ALA A 32 8.98 12.31 -6.95
CA ALA A 32 10.24 12.89 -6.52
C ALA A 32 11.29 11.79 -6.27
N PRO A 33 12.59 12.09 -6.45
CA PRO A 33 13.65 11.07 -6.41
C PRO A 33 13.66 10.21 -5.13
N ASP A 34 13.31 10.81 -3.99
CA ASP A 34 13.42 10.15 -2.67
C ASP A 34 12.08 9.62 -2.14
N SER A 35 10.97 9.78 -2.87
CA SER A 35 9.65 9.38 -2.37
C SER A 35 9.54 7.88 -2.10
N LEU A 36 10.33 7.05 -2.79
CA LEU A 36 10.35 5.61 -2.60
C LEU A 36 10.91 5.18 -1.24
N ASP A 37 11.54 6.06 -0.48
CA ASP A 37 12.00 5.76 0.89
C ASP A 37 10.83 5.52 1.86
N PHE A 38 9.61 5.90 1.48
CA PHE A 38 8.37 5.49 2.17
C PHE A 38 8.21 3.95 2.24
N CYS A 39 8.71 3.25 1.23
CA CYS A 39 8.48 1.83 1.03
C CYS A 39 9.34 0.96 1.98
N CYS A 40 8.75 0.51 3.07
CA CYS A 40 9.39 -0.37 4.05
C CYS A 40 8.75 -1.76 4.07
N LYS A 41 9.57 -2.84 4.02
CA LYS A 41 9.06 -4.20 4.17
C LYS A 41 8.34 -4.38 5.52
N GLY A 42 7.23 -5.09 5.50
CA GLY A 42 6.38 -5.33 6.67
C GLY A 42 5.53 -4.13 7.07
N LEU A 43 5.26 -3.21 6.14
CA LEU A 43 4.26 -2.16 6.29
C LEU A 43 2.86 -2.76 6.09
N VAL A 44 1.90 -2.33 6.89
CA VAL A 44 0.50 -2.73 6.78
C VAL A 44 -0.30 -1.54 6.30
N LEU A 45 -1.06 -1.69 5.21
CA LEU A 45 -2.09 -0.74 4.82
C LEU A 45 -3.41 -1.14 5.48
N ASP A 46 -3.97 -0.28 6.32
CA ASP A 46 -5.37 -0.28 6.74
C ASP A 46 -6.19 0.44 5.66
N ILE A 47 -6.81 -0.34 4.77
CA ILE A 47 -7.52 0.17 3.59
C ILE A 47 -8.75 0.95 4.02
N GLU A 48 -9.42 0.52 5.09
CA GLU A 48 -10.65 1.17 5.55
C GLU A 48 -10.39 2.60 6.03
N GLU A 49 -9.22 2.84 6.62
CA GLU A 49 -8.85 4.14 7.21
C GLU A 49 -7.79 4.90 6.40
N GLY A 50 -7.29 4.36 5.28
CA GLY A 50 -6.22 5.01 4.49
C GLY A 50 -4.87 5.12 5.21
N ASN A 51 -4.66 4.31 6.25
CA ASN A 51 -3.50 4.42 7.14
C ASN A 51 -2.45 3.36 6.84
N PHE A 52 -1.17 3.73 6.95
CA PHE A 52 -0.06 2.81 6.87
C PHE A 52 0.56 2.63 8.24
N LEU A 53 0.73 1.39 8.68
CA LEU A 53 1.13 1.03 10.04
C LEU A 53 2.41 0.22 10.01
N LYS A 54 3.35 0.59 10.88
CA LYS A 54 4.48 -0.24 11.27
C LYS A 54 4.21 -0.81 12.65
N LEU A 55 4.04 -2.13 12.73
CA LEU A 55 3.68 -2.82 13.96
C LEU A 55 4.92 -3.39 14.66
N ALA A 56 4.86 -3.43 15.98
CA ALA A 56 5.75 -4.22 16.83
C ALA A 56 5.40 -5.71 16.76
N GLU A 57 6.25 -6.55 17.37
CA GLU A 57 6.01 -8.00 17.47
C GLU A 57 4.76 -8.36 18.28
N ASP A 58 4.35 -7.50 19.21
CA ASP A 58 3.12 -7.64 20.01
C ASP A 58 1.89 -7.00 19.33
N GLY A 59 2.06 -6.45 18.13
CA GLY A 59 0.99 -5.81 17.37
C GLY A 59 0.70 -4.36 17.73
N THR A 60 1.47 -3.75 18.63
CA THR A 60 1.37 -2.32 18.93
C THR A 60 1.83 -1.49 17.72
N VAL A 61 1.13 -0.38 17.44
CA VAL A 61 1.51 0.55 16.36
C VAL A 61 2.73 1.37 16.80
N LEU A 62 3.87 1.17 16.14
CA LEU A 62 5.12 1.90 16.41
C LEU A 62 5.20 3.21 15.63
N ARG A 63 4.72 3.20 14.38
CA ARG A 63 4.67 4.35 13.47
C ARG A 63 3.42 4.23 12.61
N ALA A 64 2.85 5.36 12.25
CA ALA A 64 1.76 5.43 11.30
C ALA A 64 1.86 6.64 10.38
N SER A 65 1.23 6.55 9.20
CA SER A 65 0.92 7.68 8.34
C SER A 65 -0.51 7.57 7.84
N HIS A 66 -1.14 8.72 7.59
CA HIS A 66 -2.36 8.80 6.79
C HIS A 66 -1.96 9.24 5.39
N GLY A 67 -2.19 8.39 4.39
CA GLY A 67 -1.54 8.58 3.09
C GLY A 67 -0.02 8.74 3.27
N THR A 68 0.57 9.78 2.69
CA THR A 68 2.01 10.09 2.85
C THR A 68 2.33 10.93 4.08
N LYS A 69 1.31 11.48 4.77
CA LYS A 69 1.49 12.33 5.95
C LYS A 69 1.77 11.48 7.19
N SER A 70 2.98 11.58 7.73
CA SER A 70 3.34 10.92 8.98
C SER A 70 2.49 11.43 10.15
N MET A 71 2.02 10.51 11.00
CA MET A 71 1.32 10.84 12.23
C MET A 71 2.31 11.12 13.36
N THR A 72 1.96 12.03 14.27
CA THR A 72 2.73 12.25 15.50
C THR A 72 2.48 11.12 16.50
N PHE A 73 3.32 11.07 17.53
CA PHE A 73 3.15 10.09 18.61
C PHE A 73 1.81 10.27 19.34
N GLU A 74 1.38 11.50 19.55
CA GLU A 74 0.11 11.85 20.18
C GLU A 74 -1.08 11.39 19.33
N GLU A 75 -1.04 11.64 18.02
CA GLU A 75 -2.08 11.18 17.08
C GLU A 75 -2.16 9.64 17.06
N ILE A 76 -1.02 8.94 17.05
CA ILE A 76 -0.97 7.48 17.12
C ILE A 76 -1.59 6.97 18.42
N LEU A 77 -1.25 7.59 19.56
CA LEU A 77 -1.80 7.22 20.86
C LEU A 77 -3.30 7.50 20.96
N GLU A 78 -3.78 8.58 20.35
CA GLU A 78 -5.21 8.92 20.33
C GLU A 78 -6.01 7.90 19.52
N ILE A 79 -5.51 7.54 18.33
CA ILE A 79 -6.22 6.65 17.39
C ILE A 79 -6.11 5.18 17.79
N TYR A 80 -4.91 4.72 18.14
CA TYR A 80 -4.61 3.30 18.35
C TYR A 80 -4.38 2.93 19.83
N GLY A 81 -4.05 3.92 20.67
CA GLY A 81 -3.66 3.68 22.06
C GLY A 81 -2.37 2.87 22.18
N ARG A 82 -2.20 2.22 23.34
CA ARG A 82 -1.05 1.34 23.63
C ARG A 82 -1.42 -0.15 23.55
N LYS A 83 -2.39 -0.48 22.69
CA LYS A 83 -2.94 -1.82 22.55
C LYS A 83 -2.53 -2.43 21.22
N GLU A 84 -2.67 -3.73 21.12
CA GLU A 84 -2.60 -4.47 19.86
C GLU A 84 -3.59 -3.85 18.86
N TRP A 85 -3.15 -3.60 17.63
CA TRP A 85 -4.02 -3.13 16.57
C TRP A 85 -5.14 -4.14 16.28
N LYS A 86 -6.38 -3.66 16.07
CA LYS A 86 -7.63 -4.44 15.97
C LYS A 86 -7.59 -5.66 15.01
N HIS A 87 -6.70 -5.67 14.01
CA HIS A 87 -6.57 -6.74 13.03
C HIS A 87 -5.27 -7.56 13.16
N PHE A 88 -4.43 -7.30 14.16
CA PHE A 88 -3.10 -7.90 14.27
C PHE A 88 -3.16 -9.43 14.39
N ASN A 89 -4.02 -10.02 15.23
CA ASN A 89 -4.23 -11.47 15.28
C ASN A 89 -4.50 -12.13 13.91
N THR A 90 -5.12 -11.40 12.98
CA THR A 90 -5.36 -11.93 11.64
C THR A 90 -4.14 -11.77 10.73
N VAL A 91 -3.40 -10.66 10.86
CA VAL A 91 -2.14 -10.42 10.14
C VAL A 91 -1.03 -11.36 10.64
N SER A 92 -0.86 -11.53 11.94
CA SER A 92 0.11 -12.46 12.54
C SER A 92 -0.18 -13.89 12.11
N GLY A 93 -1.44 -14.31 12.14
CA GLY A 93 -1.88 -15.60 11.61
C GLY A 93 -1.56 -15.82 10.13
N MET A 94 -1.54 -14.76 9.30
CA MET A 94 -1.11 -14.83 7.90
C MET A 94 0.41 -15.02 7.76
N VAL A 95 1.21 -14.42 8.64
CA VAL A 95 2.67 -14.59 8.66
C VAL A 95 3.04 -16.00 9.13
N SER A 96 2.37 -16.52 10.17
CA SER A 96 2.70 -17.81 10.78
C SER A 96 2.22 -19.05 10.00
N ARG A 97 1.18 -18.94 9.16
CA ARG A 97 0.52 -20.12 8.57
C ARG A 97 0.98 -20.53 7.17
N THR A 98 1.89 -19.83 6.50
CA THR A 98 2.13 -20.12 5.07
C THR A 98 3.58 -19.94 4.63
N GLY A 99 4.31 -21.05 4.57
CA GLY A 99 5.39 -21.22 3.58
C GLY A 99 4.83 -21.41 2.15
N SER A 100 3.89 -20.55 1.70
CA SER A 100 3.23 -20.68 0.39
C SER A 100 3.11 -19.34 -0.35
N PRO A 101 3.20 -19.32 -1.70
CA PRO A 101 3.55 -18.12 -2.48
C PRO A 101 2.48 -17.01 -2.49
N VAL A 102 3.00 -15.77 -2.49
CA VAL A 102 2.42 -14.42 -2.58
C VAL A 102 1.10 -14.26 -3.36
N VAL A 103 0.82 -15.12 -4.34
CA VAL A 103 -0.30 -14.97 -5.31
C VAL A 103 -1.70 -15.25 -4.72
N ARG A 104 -1.83 -15.90 -3.55
CA ARG A 104 -3.15 -16.20 -2.92
C ARG A 104 -3.72 -15.10 -2.00
N ARG A 105 -3.02 -13.98 -1.79
CA ARG A 105 -3.34 -13.00 -0.72
C ARG A 105 -4.00 -11.70 -1.19
N ILE A 106 -3.85 -11.30 -2.45
CA ILE A 106 -4.44 -10.07 -2.98
C ILE A 106 -5.95 -10.30 -3.27
N ARG A 107 -6.81 -9.98 -2.30
CA ARG A 107 -8.27 -10.03 -2.45
C ARG A 107 -8.83 -8.65 -2.72
N LYS A 108 -9.77 -8.52 -3.66
CA LYS A 108 -10.42 -7.24 -4.01
C LYS A 108 -11.14 -6.55 -2.85
N ASN A 109 -11.65 -7.33 -1.89
CA ASN A 109 -12.40 -6.84 -0.73
C ASN A 109 -11.58 -6.94 0.57
N ALA A 110 -10.26 -6.78 0.48
CA ALA A 110 -9.42 -6.76 1.68
C ALA A 110 -9.68 -5.47 2.47
N LYS A 111 -9.70 -5.60 3.80
CA LYS A 111 -9.74 -4.45 4.74
C LYS A 111 -8.35 -3.92 5.06
N TYR A 112 -7.35 -4.78 4.92
CA TYR A 112 -5.95 -4.44 5.12
C TYR A 112 -5.05 -5.27 4.22
N TYR A 113 -3.84 -4.78 3.98
CA TYR A 113 -2.84 -5.45 3.16
C TYR A 113 -1.46 -5.39 3.82
N LEU A 114 -0.72 -6.50 3.80
CA LEU A 114 0.64 -6.57 4.33
C LEU A 114 1.64 -6.61 3.17
N TYR A 115 2.50 -5.61 3.10
CA TYR A 115 3.61 -5.57 2.15
C TYR A 115 4.79 -6.41 2.68
N ASP A 116 4.71 -7.73 2.55
CA ASP A 116 5.69 -8.70 3.06
C ASP A 116 6.77 -9.10 2.06
N ASN A 117 6.69 -8.64 0.82
CA ASN A 117 7.62 -8.95 -0.26
C ASN A 117 7.98 -7.67 -1.05
N TYR A 118 8.90 -7.78 -2.01
CA TYR A 118 9.39 -6.62 -2.77
C TYR A 118 8.68 -6.43 -4.12
N PHE A 119 7.79 -7.34 -4.52
CA PHE A 119 7.11 -7.29 -5.83
C PHE A 119 6.03 -6.21 -5.87
N ASP A 120 5.30 -6.03 -4.78
CA ASP A 120 4.21 -5.07 -4.67
C ASP A 120 4.52 -3.88 -3.74
N LEU A 121 5.69 -3.89 -3.10
CA LEU A 121 6.09 -2.87 -2.13
C LEU A 121 6.02 -1.43 -2.66
N PRO A 122 6.43 -1.11 -3.91
CA PRO A 122 6.26 0.25 -4.46
C PRO A 122 4.79 0.69 -4.56
N GLY A 123 3.86 -0.28 -4.62
CA GLY A 123 2.43 -0.02 -4.56
C GLY A 123 1.98 0.59 -3.22
N ALA A 124 2.77 0.47 -2.13
CA ALA A 124 2.47 1.11 -0.86
C ALA A 124 2.47 2.64 -0.99
N LEU A 125 3.51 3.20 -1.59
CA LEU A 125 3.58 4.65 -1.83
C LEU A 125 2.49 5.10 -2.79
N LEU A 126 2.19 4.32 -3.83
CA LEU A 126 1.11 4.65 -4.77
C LEU A 126 -0.24 4.71 -4.04
N CYS A 127 -0.54 3.72 -3.20
CA CYS A 127 -1.76 3.72 -2.37
C CYS A 127 -1.78 4.93 -1.42
N ALA A 128 -0.64 5.30 -0.84
CA ALA A 128 -0.53 6.47 0.05
C ALA A 128 -0.86 7.77 -0.68
N ARG A 129 -0.37 7.94 -1.91
CA ARG A 129 -0.66 9.12 -2.73
C ARG A 129 -2.10 9.15 -3.25
N VAL A 130 -2.68 7.98 -3.52
CA VAL A 130 -4.11 7.87 -3.83
C VAL A 130 -4.95 8.34 -2.66
N VAL A 131 -4.60 7.95 -1.43
CA VAL A 131 -5.24 8.46 -0.21
C VAL A 131 -5.11 9.98 -0.14
N ASP A 132 -3.91 10.54 -0.31
CA ASP A 132 -3.70 11.99 -0.27
C ASP A 132 -4.55 12.75 -1.30
N SER A 133 -4.70 12.20 -2.51
CA SER A 133 -5.52 12.79 -3.58
C SER A 133 -7.01 12.70 -3.26
N LEU A 134 -7.50 11.55 -2.81
CA LEU A 134 -8.91 11.36 -2.46
C LEU A 134 -9.35 12.27 -1.31
N ASP A 135 -8.48 12.47 -0.31
CA ASP A 135 -8.72 13.37 0.81
C ASP A 135 -8.87 14.84 0.38
N GLN A 136 -8.16 15.25 -0.67
CA GLN A 136 -8.24 16.62 -1.19
C GLN A 136 -9.54 16.88 -1.95
N HIS A 137 -10.09 15.87 -2.62
CA HIS A 137 -11.20 16.04 -3.55
C HIS A 137 -12.57 15.67 -2.99
N ASP A 138 -12.68 14.59 -2.22
CA ASP A 138 -13.99 13.94 -2.02
C ASP A 138 -14.55 14.15 -0.61
N GLY A 139 -13.73 14.48 0.38
CA GLY A 139 -14.14 14.55 1.80
C GLY A 139 -14.83 13.26 2.33
N GLN A 140 -14.88 12.20 1.52
CA GLN A 140 -15.53 10.93 1.80
C GLN A 140 -14.57 10.03 2.55
N LYS A 141 -15.01 9.56 3.72
CA LYS A 141 -14.23 8.73 4.65
C LYS A 141 -14.04 7.28 4.21
N LYS A 142 -14.50 6.87 3.03
CA LYS A 142 -14.51 5.45 2.64
C LYS A 142 -13.74 5.21 1.35
N TYR A 143 -12.61 4.54 1.49
CA TYR A 143 -11.74 4.15 0.40
C TYR A 143 -12.24 2.89 -0.31
N ASP A 144 -12.36 2.96 -1.64
CA ASP A 144 -12.66 1.79 -2.48
C ASP A 144 -11.60 1.53 -3.58
N PHE A 145 -10.49 2.29 -3.56
CA PHE A 145 -9.41 2.23 -4.55
C PHE A 145 -8.69 0.88 -4.60
N TRP A 146 -8.77 0.08 -3.54
CA TRP A 146 -8.03 -1.18 -3.46
C TRP A 146 -8.38 -2.15 -4.60
N LYS A 147 -9.64 -2.19 -5.04
CA LYS A 147 -10.07 -3.03 -6.17
C LYS A 147 -9.32 -2.68 -7.47
N ASP A 148 -8.96 -1.41 -7.65
CA ASP A 148 -8.23 -0.89 -8.80
C ASP A 148 -6.73 -1.13 -8.64
N MET A 149 -6.18 -0.99 -7.44
CA MET A 149 -4.81 -1.41 -7.13
C MET A 149 -4.61 -2.91 -7.42
N VAL A 150 -5.55 -3.77 -7.01
CA VAL A 150 -5.53 -5.20 -7.37
C VAL A 150 -5.55 -5.40 -8.89
N ALA A 151 -6.36 -4.63 -9.61
CA ALA A 151 -6.42 -4.71 -11.07
C ALA A 151 -5.10 -4.30 -11.73
N ALA A 152 -4.43 -3.27 -11.20
CA ALA A 152 -3.11 -2.82 -11.66
C ALA A 152 -2.04 -3.88 -11.44
N ILE A 153 -2.00 -4.50 -10.25
CA ILE A 153 -1.08 -5.61 -9.94
C ILE A 153 -1.33 -6.78 -10.91
N GLN A 154 -2.59 -7.17 -11.09
CA GLN A 154 -2.95 -8.25 -12.00
C GLN A 154 -2.63 -7.92 -13.47
N HIS A 155 -2.72 -6.65 -13.87
CA HIS A 155 -2.37 -6.21 -15.22
C HIS A 155 -0.86 -6.33 -15.46
N ASN A 156 -0.04 -5.81 -14.55
CA ASN A 156 1.42 -5.82 -14.68
C ASN A 156 2.01 -7.25 -14.71
N TYR A 157 1.44 -8.18 -13.95
CA TYR A 157 1.92 -9.57 -13.89
C TYR A 157 1.22 -10.54 -14.85
N LYS A 158 0.39 -10.05 -15.78
CA LYS A 158 -0.11 -10.88 -16.89
C LYS A 158 1.02 -11.11 -17.91
N ILE A 159 1.19 -12.36 -18.33
CA ILE A 159 2.18 -12.76 -19.37
C ILE A 159 2.04 -11.93 -20.66
N SER A 160 0.83 -11.46 -20.98
CA SER A 160 0.59 -10.60 -22.14
C SER A 160 1.22 -9.21 -22.05
N ALA A 161 1.52 -8.70 -20.85
CA ALA A 161 2.22 -7.43 -20.64
C ALA A 161 3.73 -7.54 -20.93
N PHE A 162 4.28 -8.75 -20.93
CA PHE A 162 5.70 -9.04 -21.23
C PHE A 162 5.95 -9.47 -22.68
N LYS A 163 4.95 -9.37 -23.57
CA LYS A 163 5.19 -9.57 -25.00
C LYS A 163 6.01 -8.39 -25.51
N GLY A 164 7.32 -8.62 -25.63
CA GLY A 164 8.28 -7.68 -26.20
C GLY A 164 7.80 -7.17 -27.56
N LYS A 165 7.97 -5.87 -27.77
CA LYS A 165 8.02 -5.32 -29.13
C LYS A 165 9.32 -5.77 -29.79
#